data_AF-A0AAV0WXC6-F1
#
_entry.id   AF-A0AAV0WXC6-F1
#
_cell.length_a   1.000
_cell.length_b   1.000
_cell.length_c   1.000
_cell.angle_alpha   90.00
_cell.angle_beta   90.00
_cell.angle_gamma   90.00
#
_symmetry.space_group_name_H-M   'P 1'
#
loop_
_entity.id
_entity.type
_entity.pdbx_description
1 polymer ?
#
loop_
_entity_poly.entity_id
_entity_poly.type
_entity_poly.pdbx_seq_one_letter_code
_entity_poly.pdbx_strand_id
1 'polypeptide(L)'
;MSKDFYPNIWCLISILATLPVSTSSAERSFSTLRRLKTYLRNSCSEDRLTGLALLSVHRGIQIDIEEIINTFSRMPRKVDFVL
;
A
#
# COMPACT_ATOMS: atom_id res chain seq x y z
N MET A 1 31.99 -4.69 10.73
CA MET A 1 31.49 -5.76 11.62
C MET A 1 30.97 -6.88 10.71
N SER A 2 31.80 -7.88 10.40
CA SER A 2 31.49 -8.89 9.38
C SER A 2 30.37 -9.82 9.85
N LYS A 3 29.39 -10.04 8.96
CA LYS A 3 28.13 -10.81 9.17
C LYS A 3 28.37 -12.25 9.64
N ASP A 4 29.59 -12.75 9.45
CA ASP A 4 29.98 -14.14 9.64
C ASP A 4 30.36 -14.50 11.09
N PHE A 5 30.68 -13.50 11.93
CA PHE A 5 31.09 -13.76 13.32
C PHE A 5 29.91 -13.92 14.28
N TYR A 6 28.78 -13.23 14.03
CA TYR A 6 27.61 -13.23 14.92
C TYR A 6 26.29 -13.12 14.13
N PRO A 7 25.86 -14.19 13.43
CA PRO A 7 24.67 -14.16 12.59
C PRO A 7 23.39 -13.81 13.37
N ASN A 8 23.28 -14.26 14.63
CA ASN A 8 22.13 -13.97 15.50
C ASN A 8 22.06 -12.49 15.90
N ILE A 9 23.19 -11.88 16.25
CA ILE A 9 23.25 -10.45 16.61
C ILE A 9 22.93 -9.60 15.38
N TRP A 10 23.47 -9.97 14.22
CA TRP A 10 23.18 -9.28 12.97
C TRP A 10 21.70 -9.37 12.58
N CYS A 11 21.09 -10.55 12.76
CA CYS A 11 19.65 -10.74 12.54
C CYS A 11 18.82 -9.88 13.49
N LEU A 12 19.17 -9.86 14.79
CA LEU A 12 18.45 -9.07 15.79
C LEU A 12 18.53 -7.56 15.50
N ILE A 13 19.71 -7.06 15.12
CA ILE A 13 19.92 -5.65 14.75
C ILE A 13 19.15 -5.32 13.46
N SER A 14 19.12 -6.24 12.50
CA SER A 14 18.36 -6.06 11.26
C SER A 14 16.85 -5.99 11.54
N ILE A 15 16.33 -6.90 12.37
CA ILE A 15 14.93 -6.87 12.83
C ILE A 15 14.65 -5.55 13.55
N LEU A 16 15.51 -5.14 14.48
CA LEU A 16 15.37 -3.88 15.22
C LEU A 16 15.41 -2.64 14.30
N ALA A 17 16.20 -2.68 13.23
CA ALA A 17 16.28 -1.60 12.25
C ALA A 17 15.10 -1.58 11.26
N THR A 18 14.51 -2.74 10.96
CA THR A 18 13.29 -2.85 10.12
C THR A 18 12.00 -2.62 10.91
N LEU A 19 12.02 -2.85 12.22
CA LEU A 19 10.95 -2.42 13.10
C LEU A 19 10.84 -0.91 12.95
N PRO A 20 9.66 -0.38 12.62
CA PRO A 20 9.48 1.05 12.48
C PRO A 20 9.75 1.70 13.83
N VAL A 21 10.94 2.26 14.01
CA VAL A 21 11.32 3.06 15.20
C VAL A 21 10.38 4.27 15.34
N SER A 22 9.71 4.65 14.25
CA SER A 22 8.69 5.69 14.22
C SER A 22 7.38 5.18 13.62
N THR A 23 6.28 5.41 14.32
CA THR A 23 4.90 5.21 13.84
C THR A 23 4.52 6.18 12.72
N SER A 24 5.38 7.15 12.39
CA SER A 24 5.10 8.24 11.46
C SER A 24 4.63 7.77 10.07
N SER A 25 5.18 6.68 9.53
CA SER A 25 4.73 6.14 8.24
C SER A 25 3.31 5.57 8.29
N ALA A 26 2.98 4.85 9.37
CA ALA A 26 1.63 4.34 9.62
C ALA A 26 0.65 5.49 9.91
N GLU A 27 1.02 6.45 10.75
CA GLU A 27 0.23 7.65 11.05
C GLU A 27 -0.07 8.48 9.80
N ARG A 28 0.93 8.65 8.91
CA ARG A 28 0.76 9.31 7.62
C ARG A 28 -0.25 8.56 6.76
N SER A 29 -0.16 7.22 6.70
CA SER A 29 -1.07 6.37 5.94
C SER A 29 -2.51 6.39 6.50
N PHE A 30 -2.67 6.39 7.83
CA PHE A 30 -3.98 6.53 8.48
C PHE A 30 -4.57 7.93 8.29
N SER A 31 -3.74 8.98 8.32
CA SER A 31 -4.14 10.35 8.05
C SER A 31 -4.63 10.52 6.60
N THR A 32 -3.92 9.95 5.62
CA THR A 32 -4.36 9.94 4.22
C THR A 32 -5.66 9.16 4.04
N LEU A 33 -5.80 8.01 4.69
CA LEU A 33 -7.02 7.20 4.65
C LEU A 33 -8.22 7.94 5.25
N ARG A 34 -8.03 8.64 6.38
CA ARG A 34 -9.07 9.49 6.98
C ARG A 34 -9.49 10.62 6.04
N ARG A 35 -8.53 11.29 5.39
CA ARG A 35 -8.84 12.32 4.37
C ARG A 35 -9.59 11.74 3.18
N LEU A 36 -9.22 10.55 2.71
CA LEU A 36 -9.93 9.84 1.63
C LEU A 36 -11.37 9.49 2.03
N LYS A 37 -11.60 8.91 3.22
CA LYS A 37 -12.95 8.64 3.74
C LYS A 37 -13.80 9.91 3.81
N THR A 38 -13.23 11.02 4.32
CA THR A 38 -13.94 12.30 4.39
C THR A 38 -14.25 12.88 3.02
N TYR A 39 -13.31 12.82 2.07
CA TYR A 39 -13.49 13.33 0.71
C TYR A 39 -14.57 12.55 -0.06
N LEU A 40 -14.57 11.22 0.06
CA LEU A 40 -15.52 10.37 -0.67
C LEU A 40 -16.93 10.43 -0.08
N ARG A 41 -17.09 10.77 1.22
CA ARG A 41 -18.36 10.95 1.97
C ARG A 41 -19.40 9.81 1.80
N ASN A 42 -19.01 8.69 1.21
CA ASN A 42 -19.84 7.56 0.85
C ASN A 42 -19.34 6.30 1.56
N SER A 43 -20.26 5.43 1.99
CA SER A 43 -19.90 4.07 2.38
C SER A 43 -19.31 3.37 1.17
N CYS A 44 -18.01 3.09 1.23
CA CYS A 44 -17.27 2.40 0.20
C CYS A 44 -16.81 1.06 0.77
N SER A 45 -16.89 -0.01 -0.02
CA SER A 45 -16.31 -1.30 0.37
C SER A 45 -14.83 -1.13 0.75
N GLU A 46 -14.39 -1.85 1.77
CA GLU A 46 -13.02 -1.79 2.29
C GLU A 46 -12.00 -2.13 1.21
N ASP A 47 -12.32 -3.01 0.25
CA ASP A 47 -11.43 -3.36 -0.87
C ASP A 47 -11.11 -2.14 -1.74
N ARG A 48 -12.16 -1.39 -2.13
CA ARG A 48 -12.01 -0.19 -2.97
C ARG A 48 -11.32 0.93 -2.20
N LEU A 49 -11.60 1.08 -0.91
CA LEU A 49 -10.94 2.08 -0.08
C LEU A 49 -9.45 1.77 0.08
N THR A 50 -9.10 0.51 0.32
CA THR A 50 -7.71 0.06 0.48
C THR A 50 -6.93 0.28 -0.80
N GLY A 51 -7.51 -0.04 -1.97
CA GLY A 51 -6.92 0.26 -3.28
C GLY A 51 -6.65 1.76 -3.48
N LEU A 52 -7.61 2.62 -3.14
CA LEU A 52 -7.44 4.08 -3.23
C LEU A 52 -6.40 4.62 -2.24
N ALA A 53 -6.34 4.07 -1.02
CA ALA A 53 -5.34 4.44 -0.04
C ALA A 53 -3.93 4.10 -0.53
N LEU A 54 -3.73 2.88 -1.04
CA LEU A 54 -2.46 2.42 -1.63
C LEU A 54 -2.04 3.31 -2.80
N LEU A 55 -2.96 3.63 -3.71
CA LEU A 55 -2.70 4.52 -4.84
C LEU A 55 -2.36 5.96 -4.39
N SER A 56 -2.94 6.43 -3.28
CA SER A 56 -2.62 7.74 -2.72
C SER A 56 -1.27 7.81 -2.02
N VAL A 57 -0.83 6.72 -1.38
CA VAL A 57 0.46 6.60 -0.69
C VAL A 57 1.59 6.39 -1.69
N HIS A 58 1.35 5.58 -2.73
CA HIS A 58 2.34 5.19 -3.73
C HIS A 58 2.23 5.98 -5.04
N ARG A 59 1.93 7.29 -4.96
CA ARG A 59 1.81 8.17 -6.14
C ARG A 59 3.07 8.30 -7.00
N GLY A 60 4.23 7.88 -6.49
CA GLY A 60 5.51 7.95 -7.20
C GLY A 60 5.84 6.71 -8.03
N ILE A 61 5.02 5.66 -7.99
CA ILE A 61 5.22 4.48 -8.83
C ILE A 61 4.90 4.86 -10.27
N GLN A 62 5.86 4.60 -11.19
CA GLN A 62 5.62 4.74 -12.62
C GLN A 62 4.70 3.62 -13.07
N ILE A 63 3.57 3.98 -13.66
CA ILE A 63 2.54 3.05 -14.09
C ILE A 63 2.62 2.96 -15.61
N ASP A 64 2.78 1.74 -16.14
CA ASP A 64 2.70 1.51 -17.59
C ASP A 64 1.23 1.52 -18.03
N ILE A 65 0.87 2.54 -18.81
CA ILE A 65 -0.49 2.76 -19.28
C ILE A 65 -0.88 1.67 -20.28
N GLU A 66 0.06 1.17 -21.09
CA GLU A 66 -0.24 0.13 -22.09
C GLU A 66 -0.57 -1.21 -21.42
N GLU A 67 0.18 -1.56 -20.37
CA GLU A 67 -0.09 -2.76 -19.58
C GLU A 67 -1.47 -2.68 -18.93
N ILE A 68 -1.85 -1.52 -18.37
CA ILE A 68 -3.18 -1.32 -17.78
C ILE A 68 -4.26 -1.49 -18.84
N ILE A 69 -4.14 -0.84 -20.00
CA ILE A 69 -5.13 -0.94 -21.07
C ILE A 69 -5.29 -2.39 -21.52
N ASN A 70 -4.18 -3.12 -21.70
CA ASN A 70 -4.20 -4.53 -22.07
C ASN A 70 -4.90 -5.37 -20.99
N THR A 71 -4.59 -5.13 -19.72
CA THR A 71 -5.21 -5.83 -18.59
C THR A 71 -6.71 -5.57 -18.52
N PHE A 72 -7.15 -4.33 -18.64
CA PHE A 72 -8.57 -3.97 -18.67
C PHE A 72 -9.29 -4.53 -19.90
N SER A 73 -8.62 -4.62 -21.05
CA SER A 73 -9.21 -5.19 -22.26
C SER A 73 -9.51 -6.69 -22.13
N ARG A 74 -8.74 -7.40 -21.28
CA ARG A 74 -8.92 -8.82 -20.97
C ARG A 74 -9.97 -9.08 -19.89
N MET A 75 -10.36 -8.05 -19.12
CA MET A 75 -11.38 -8.19 -18.09
C MET A 75 -12.79 -8.27 -18.70
N PRO A 76 -13.69 -9.09 -18.12
CA PRO A 76 -15.08 -9.14 -18.57
C PRO A 76 -15.76 -7.77 -18.38
N ARG A 77 -16.41 -7.27 -19.44
CA ARG A 77 -17.10 -5.96 -19.44
C ARG A 77 -18.22 -5.84 -18.40
N LYS A 78 -18.77 -6.97 -17.94
CA LYS A 78 -19.68 -7.03 -16.79
C LYS A 78 -18.87 -7.41 -15.55
N VAL A 79 -18.55 -6.41 -14.77
CA VAL A 79 -18.15 -6.58 -13.37
C VAL A 79 -19.44 -6.53 -12.55
N ASP A 80 -19.79 -7.65 -11.90
CA ASP A 80 -20.90 -7.68 -10.95
C ASP A 80 -20.50 -6.84 -9.74
N PHE A 81 -20.85 -5.55 -9.78
CA PHE A 81 -20.82 -4.72 -8.59
C PHE A 81 -21.96 -5.17 -7.69
N VAL A 82 -21.67 -6.12 -6.81
CA VAL A 82 -22.54 -6.40 -5.66
C VAL A 82 -22.47 -5.15 -4.77
N LEU A 83 -23.54 -4.36 -4.83
CA LEU A 83 -23.79 -3.20 -3.97
C LEU A 83 -24.33 -3.66 -2.61
#